data_AF-D3LWK3-F1
#
_entry.id   AF-D3LWK3-F1
#
_cell.length_a   1.000
_cell.length_b   1.000
_cell.length_c   1.000
_cell.angle_alpha   90.00
_cell.angle_beta   90.00
_cell.angle_gamma   90.00
#
_symmetry.space_group_name_H-M   'P 1'
#
loop_
_entity.id
_entity.type
_entity.pdbx_description
1 polymer ?
#
loop_
_entity_poly.entity_id
_entity_poly.type
_entity_poly.pdbx_seq_one_letter_code
_entity_poly.pdbx_strand_id
1 'polypeptide(L)'
;NTVFIDIKYVPDECIRFPSYGNRYYQITGIDEYSRKRVLKIVKEKSTYETGKYLMELEEKMGFPIRMIQVDNGYEFVNDDERTAKDSAFEKIAKALHMELRRIGPYSPWQNGNVERSHREDGKILYGRKVVTSEQELIRQAAKHEAGYNKTAKTGLTFKNSNQVVSEYFSTCNLCVDN
;
A
#
# COMPACT_ATOMS: atom_id res chain seq x y z
N ASN A 1 -3.53 -10.30 9.97
CA ASN A 1 -3.46 -10.33 8.49
C ASN A 1 -2.08 -9.89 7.99
N THR A 2 -1.68 -10.34 6.79
CA THR A 2 -0.42 -9.93 6.14
C THR A 2 -0.73 -8.89 5.06
N VAL A 3 -0.06 -7.74 5.14
CA VAL A 3 -0.22 -6.64 4.17
C VAL A 3 1.08 -6.44 3.41
N PHE A 4 0.98 -6.43 2.09
CA PHE A 4 2.09 -6.08 1.22
C PHE A 4 2.14 -4.58 1.02
N ILE A 5 3.31 -3.96 1.19
CA ILE A 5 3.54 -2.54 0.95
C ILE A 5 4.59 -2.37 -0.15
N ASP A 6 4.28 -1.52 -1.12
CA ASP A 6 5.19 -1.11 -2.20
C ASP A 6 5.03 0.40 -2.47
N ILE A 7 6.06 1.03 -3.05
CA ILE A 7 6.06 2.43 -3.47
C ILE A 7 6.51 2.57 -4.92
N LYS A 8 5.68 3.22 -5.73
CA LYS A 8 5.94 3.38 -7.16
C LYS A 8 5.81 4.83 -7.62
N TYR A 9 6.60 5.18 -8.63
CA TYR A 9 6.53 6.48 -9.27
C TYR A 9 5.16 6.74 -9.93
N VAL A 10 4.62 7.94 -9.72
CA VAL A 10 3.48 8.46 -10.48
C VAL A 10 4.02 9.04 -11.80
N PRO A 11 3.57 8.55 -12.96
CA PRO A 11 4.08 9.03 -14.25
C PRO A 11 3.84 10.53 -14.47
N ASP A 12 4.87 11.26 -14.92
CA ASP A 12 4.77 12.70 -15.23
C ASP A 12 3.75 13.00 -16.33
N GLU A 13 3.49 12.03 -17.20
CA GLU A 13 2.56 12.15 -18.33
C GLU A 13 1.15 12.55 -17.88
N CYS A 14 0.73 12.14 -16.67
CA CYS A 14 -0.58 12.45 -16.11
C CYS A 14 -0.62 13.78 -15.33
N ILE A 15 0.54 14.39 -15.05
CA ILE A 15 0.68 15.61 -14.26
C ILE A 15 0.73 16.83 -15.19
N ARG A 16 -0.21 17.76 -15.01
CA ARG A 16 -0.32 19.02 -15.79
C ARG A 16 -0.34 20.25 -14.88
N PHE A 17 0.47 20.23 -13.84
CA PHE A 17 0.73 21.38 -13.00
C PHE A 17 2.22 21.51 -12.73
N PRO A 18 2.73 22.73 -12.45
CA PRO A 18 4.14 22.92 -12.15
C PRO A 18 4.50 22.11 -10.89
N SER A 19 5.32 21.06 -11.07
CA SER A 19 5.76 20.24 -9.94
C SER A 19 6.93 20.89 -9.18
N TYR A 20 7.55 21.93 -9.73
CA TYR A 20 8.70 22.65 -9.16
C TYR A 20 9.83 21.71 -8.71
N GLY A 21 10.12 20.68 -9.52
CA GLY A 21 11.14 19.69 -9.24
C GLY A 21 10.69 18.55 -8.31
N ASN A 22 9.47 18.59 -7.78
CA ASN A 22 8.91 17.49 -7.00
C ASN A 22 8.51 16.33 -7.93
N ARG A 23 8.72 15.12 -7.42
CA ARG A 23 8.19 13.88 -8.00
C ARG A 23 7.10 13.35 -7.08
N TYR A 24 6.12 12.66 -7.65
CA TYR A 24 5.07 12.03 -6.87
C TYR A 24 5.23 10.52 -6.89
N TYR A 25 4.91 9.90 -5.76
CA TYR A 25 4.98 8.46 -5.56
C TYR A 25 3.67 7.99 -4.94
N GLN A 26 3.25 6.79 -5.33
CA GLN A 26 2.11 6.09 -4.76
C GLN A 26 2.63 4.97 -3.85
N ILE A 27 2.41 5.11 -2.55
CA ILE A 27 2.52 3.99 -1.60
C ILE A 27 1.24 3.17 -1.68
N THR A 28 1.37 1.86 -1.75
CA THR A 28 0.27 0.90 -1.91
C THR A 28 0.39 -0.18 -0.87
N GLY A 29 -0.61 -0.31 -0.02
CA GLY A 29 -0.77 -1.40 0.94
C GLY A 29 -1.91 -2.29 0.51
N ILE A 30 -1.69 -3.59 0.33
CA ILE A 30 -2.70 -4.57 -0.08
C ILE A 30 -2.68 -5.75 0.87
N ASP A 31 -3.83 -6.04 1.48
CA ASP A 31 -4.02 -7.24 2.28
C ASP A 31 -4.09 -8.49 1.40
N GLU A 32 -3.34 -9.53 1.77
CA GLU A 32 -3.24 -10.77 1.01
C GLU A 32 -4.57 -11.53 0.93
N TYR A 33 -5.35 -11.49 2.02
CA TYR A 33 -6.59 -12.25 2.15
C TYR A 33 -7.79 -11.56 1.49
N SER A 34 -8.20 -10.40 2.01
CA SER A 34 -9.37 -9.65 1.55
C SER A 34 -9.14 -8.87 0.25
N ARG A 35 -7.87 -8.73 -0.15
CA ARG A 35 -7.44 -7.82 -1.22
C ARG A 35 -7.86 -6.39 -0.97
N LYS A 36 -8.12 -5.99 0.29
CA LYS A 36 -8.37 -4.57 0.61
C LYS A 36 -7.09 -3.78 0.37
N ARG A 37 -7.23 -2.61 -0.23
CA ARG A 37 -6.13 -1.75 -0.64
C ARG A 37 -6.22 -0.38 0.01
N VAL A 38 -5.09 0.17 0.41
CA VAL A 38 -4.95 1.55 0.90
C VAL A 38 -3.82 2.23 0.11
N LEU A 39 -4.10 3.39 -0.47
CA LEU A 39 -3.18 4.18 -1.29
C LEU A 39 -2.81 5.48 -0.58
N LYS A 40 -1.57 5.94 -0.77
CA LYS A 40 -1.14 7.28 -0.35
C LYS A 40 -0.23 7.89 -1.41
N ILE A 41 -0.50 9.15 -1.76
CA ILE A 41 0.38 9.93 -2.62
C ILE A 41 1.35 10.72 -1.75
N VAL A 42 2.64 10.63 -2.07
CA VAL A 42 3.73 11.28 -1.33
C VAL A 42 4.69 11.95 -2.32
N LYS A 43 5.49 12.89 -1.83
CA LYS A 43 6.44 13.67 -2.64
C LYS A 43 7.85 13.10 -2.68
N GLU A 44 8.13 12.11 -1.85
CA GLU A 44 9.44 11.51 -1.74
C GLU A 44 9.35 10.00 -1.57
N LYS A 45 10.35 9.33 -2.12
CA LYS A 45 10.58 7.90 -1.91
C LYS A 45 11.54 7.76 -0.73
N SER A 46 11.00 7.78 0.49
CA SER A 46 11.78 7.84 1.74
C SER A 46 11.20 6.94 2.83
N THR A 47 12.05 6.58 3.80
CA THR A 47 11.63 5.86 5.03
C THR A 47 10.71 6.69 5.92
N TYR A 48 10.73 8.02 5.78
CA TYR A 48 9.88 8.93 6.53
C TYR A 48 8.43 8.87 6.05
N GLU A 49 8.21 8.98 4.74
CA GLU A 49 6.86 8.92 4.15
C GLU A 49 6.25 7.51 4.26
N THR A 50 7.05 6.46 4.07
CA THR A 50 6.59 5.08 4.30
C THR A 50 6.31 4.80 5.77
N GLY A 51 7.09 5.38 6.69
CA GLY A 51 6.85 5.29 8.13
C GLY A 51 5.54 5.95 8.55
N LYS A 52 5.27 7.18 8.05
CA LYS A 52 3.96 7.85 8.23
C LYS A 52 2.81 7.05 7.68
N TYR A 53 2.99 6.47 6.50
CA TYR A 53 1.98 5.60 5.90
C TYR A 53 1.65 4.43 6.80
N LEU A 54 2.66 3.77 7.38
CA LEU A 54 2.47 2.62 8.25
C LEU A 54 1.68 2.95 9.52
N MET A 55 1.94 4.12 10.13
CA MET A 55 1.19 4.60 11.32
C MET A 55 -0.31 4.82 11.04
N GLU A 56 -0.68 5.13 9.80
CA GLU A 56 -2.09 5.34 9.40
C GLU A 56 -2.74 4.08 8.81
N LEU A 57 -1.97 3.01 8.57
CA LEU A 57 -2.39 1.91 7.72
C LEU A 57 -3.44 1.02 8.37
N GLU A 58 -3.24 0.69 9.65
CA GLU A 58 -4.14 -0.19 10.40
C GLU A 58 -5.55 0.40 10.50
N GLU A 59 -5.65 1.69 10.84
CA GLU A 59 -6.91 2.43 10.90
C GLU A 59 -7.64 2.41 9.55
N LYS A 60 -6.93 2.68 8.45
CA LYS A 60 -7.52 2.68 7.10
C LYS A 60 -7.91 1.29 6.62
N MET A 61 -7.15 0.27 6.99
CA MET A 61 -7.51 -1.13 6.74
C MET A 61 -8.74 -1.54 7.54
N GLY A 62 -8.92 -0.98 8.74
CA GLY A 62 -10.03 -1.28 9.65
C GLY A 62 -9.88 -2.65 10.30
N PHE A 63 -8.64 -3.14 10.45
CA PHE A 63 -8.32 -4.39 11.13
C PHE A 63 -6.85 -4.46 11.55
N PRO A 64 -6.51 -5.19 12.62
CA PRO A 64 -5.14 -5.32 13.08
C PRO A 64 -4.23 -6.00 12.05
N ILE A 65 -3.04 -5.43 11.86
CA ILE A 65 -2.04 -5.95 10.93
C ILE A 65 -0.99 -6.72 11.72
N ARG A 66 -0.82 -8.00 11.41
CA ARG A 66 0.16 -8.86 12.10
C ARG A 66 1.52 -8.76 11.44
N MET A 67 1.55 -8.76 10.12
CA MET A 67 2.77 -8.84 9.33
C MET A 67 2.71 -7.86 8.17
N ILE A 68 3.82 -7.18 7.93
CA ILE A 68 4.06 -6.36 6.76
C ILE A 68 5.07 -7.08 5.88
N GLN A 69 4.76 -7.16 4.59
CA GLN A 69 5.68 -7.64 3.58
C GLN A 69 6.11 -6.51 2.66
N VAL A 70 7.42 -6.30 2.51
CA VAL A 70 8.03 -5.26 1.65
C VAL A 70 9.09 -5.87 0.74
N ASP A 71 9.45 -5.14 -0.32
CA ASP A 71 10.67 -5.44 -1.07
C ASP A 71 11.94 -4.97 -0.31
N ASN A 72 13.11 -5.16 -0.91
CA ASN A 72 14.39 -4.75 -0.31
C ASN A 72 14.74 -3.28 -0.63
N GLY A 73 13.76 -2.44 -0.92
CA GLY A 73 13.96 -1.03 -1.20
C GLY A 73 14.45 -0.23 0.01
N TYR A 74 15.35 0.73 -0.24
CA TYR A 74 15.90 1.63 0.79
C TYR A 74 14.85 2.50 1.48
N GLU A 75 13.68 2.66 0.87
CA GLU A 75 12.48 3.28 1.45
C GLU A 75 11.86 2.47 2.61
N PHE A 76 12.21 1.20 2.77
CA PHE A 76 11.63 0.31 3.78
C PHE A 76 12.71 -0.25 4.69
N VAL A 77 13.85 -0.67 4.13
CA VAL A 77 14.88 -1.41 4.87
C VAL A 77 16.25 -0.81 4.59
N ASN A 78 17.14 -0.87 5.59
CA ASN A 78 18.53 -0.57 5.35
C ASN A 78 19.23 -1.76 4.69
N ASP A 79 20.35 -1.49 4.03
CA ASP A 79 21.23 -2.53 3.51
C ASP A 79 22.03 -3.15 4.67
N ASP A 80 21.72 -4.41 4.97
CA ASP A 80 22.30 -5.15 6.09
C ASP A 80 23.81 -5.39 5.91
N GLU A 81 24.33 -5.38 4.68
CA GLU A 81 25.79 -5.46 4.43
C GLU A 81 26.50 -4.15 4.81
N ARG A 82 25.77 -3.03 4.78
CA ARG A 82 26.29 -1.69 5.06
C ARG A 82 26.05 -1.25 6.50
N THR A 83 24.96 -1.70 7.13
CA THR A 83 24.65 -1.33 8.52
C THR A 83 23.75 -2.35 9.22
N ALA A 84 24.04 -2.61 10.49
CA ALA A 84 23.16 -3.40 11.36
C ALA A 84 22.05 -2.56 12.03
N LYS A 85 21.90 -1.29 11.66
CA LYS A 85 20.89 -0.40 12.24
C LYS A 85 19.58 -0.53 11.50
N ASP A 86 18.49 -0.66 12.25
CA ASP A 86 17.13 -0.56 11.69
C ASP A 86 16.89 0.79 11.00
N SER A 87 16.19 0.75 9.87
CA SER A 87 15.60 1.91 9.19
C SER A 87 14.52 2.58 10.06
N ALA A 88 14.11 3.80 9.71
CA ALA A 88 13.00 4.45 10.40
C ALA A 88 11.69 3.65 10.26
N PHE A 89 11.47 3.04 9.09
CA PHE A 89 10.32 2.20 8.83
C PHE A 89 10.33 0.92 9.67
N GLU A 90 11.49 0.25 9.77
CA GLU A 90 11.68 -0.94 10.61
C GLU A 90 11.40 -0.64 12.09
N LYS A 91 11.86 0.50 12.59
CA LYS A 91 11.59 0.93 13.98
C LYS A 91 10.11 1.17 14.23
N ILE A 92 9.41 1.81 13.28
CA ILE A 92 7.96 2.06 13.39
C ILE A 92 7.19 0.73 13.36
N ALA A 93 7.54 -0.19 12.46
CA ALA A 93 6.91 -1.52 12.41
C ALA A 93 7.06 -2.26 13.75
N LYS A 94 8.26 -2.25 14.34
CA LYS A 94 8.51 -2.83 15.66
C LYS A 94 7.70 -2.15 16.77
N ALA A 95 7.62 -0.82 16.74
CA ALA A 95 6.84 -0.04 17.72
C ALA A 95 5.33 -0.31 17.63
N LEU A 96 4.83 -0.63 16.43
CA LEU A 96 3.45 -1.03 16.19
C LEU A 96 3.22 -2.53 16.38
N HIS A 97 4.23 -3.28 16.86
CA HIS A 97 4.18 -4.74 17.04
C HIS A 97 3.85 -5.52 15.76
N MET A 98 4.24 -4.99 14.60
CA MET A 98 4.07 -5.62 13.29
C MET A 98 5.34 -6.37 12.89
N GLU A 99 5.22 -7.64 12.53
CA GLU A 99 6.33 -8.43 12.02
C GLU A 99 6.69 -7.95 10.61
N LEU A 100 7.95 -7.58 10.36
CA LEU A 100 8.40 -7.17 9.03
C LEU A 100 9.06 -8.33 8.30
N ARG A 101 8.55 -8.65 7.10
CA ARG A 101 9.10 -9.66 6.21
C ARG A 101 9.57 -9.03 4.90
N ARG A 102 10.82 -9.32 4.52
CA ARG A 102 11.35 -8.93 3.21
C ARG A 102 11.04 -10.00 2.16
N ILE A 103 10.79 -9.60 0.92
CA ILE A 103 10.70 -10.52 -0.21
C ILE A 103 12.06 -11.22 -0.38
N GLY A 104 12.02 -12.55 -0.43
CA GLY A 104 13.22 -13.35 -0.63
C GLY A 104 13.85 -13.06 -2.00
N PRO A 105 15.19 -13.02 -2.10
CA PRO A 105 15.85 -12.93 -3.40
C PRO A 105 15.37 -14.08 -4.30
N TYR A 106 15.19 -13.79 -5.60
CA TYR A 106 14.72 -14.74 -6.61
C TYR A 106 13.29 -15.30 -6.40
N SER A 107 12.43 -14.61 -5.64
CA SER A 107 11.02 -15.01 -5.43
C SER A 107 9.99 -14.03 -6.04
N PRO A 108 10.07 -13.69 -7.34
CA PRO A 108 9.22 -12.66 -7.96
C PRO A 108 7.72 -12.98 -7.94
N TRP A 109 7.34 -14.27 -7.85
CA TRP A 109 5.93 -14.68 -7.77
C TRP A 109 5.23 -14.14 -6.51
N GLN A 110 5.97 -13.86 -5.43
CA GLN A 110 5.43 -13.29 -4.21
C GLN A 110 4.89 -11.86 -4.44
N ASN A 111 5.40 -11.15 -5.44
CA ASN A 111 5.00 -9.78 -5.75
C ASN A 111 3.84 -9.67 -6.76
N GLY A 112 3.37 -10.79 -7.31
CA GLY A 112 2.46 -10.80 -8.47
C GLY A 112 1.14 -10.03 -8.27
N ASN A 113 0.63 -9.97 -7.03
CA ASN A 113 -0.58 -9.22 -6.70
C ASN A 113 -0.36 -7.70 -6.74
N VAL A 114 0.73 -7.25 -6.14
CA VAL A 114 1.10 -5.83 -6.04
C VAL A 114 1.49 -5.31 -7.42
N GLU A 115 2.28 -6.07 -8.18
CA GLU A 115 2.63 -5.73 -9.56
C GLU A 115 1.39 -5.61 -10.45
N ARG A 116 0.41 -6.51 -10.28
CA ARG A 116 -0.86 -6.44 -11.02
C ARG A 116 -1.62 -5.17 -10.64
N SER A 117 -1.71 -4.83 -9.35
CA SER A 117 -2.32 -3.58 -8.89
C SER A 117 -1.64 -2.37 -9.54
N HIS A 118 -0.31 -2.31 -9.54
CA HIS A 118 0.42 -1.21 -10.17
C HIS A 118 0.18 -1.11 -11.68
N ARG A 119 0.07 -2.25 -12.38
CA ARG A 119 -0.29 -2.24 -13.81
C ARG A 119 -1.71 -1.72 -14.04
N GLU A 120 -2.65 -2.05 -13.17
CA GLU A 120 -4.02 -1.55 -13.24
C GLU A 120 -4.09 -0.04 -12.94
N ASP A 121 -3.36 0.43 -11.93
CA ASP A 121 -3.26 1.85 -11.59
C ASP A 121 -2.67 2.65 -12.75
N GLY A 122 -1.60 2.14 -13.38
CA GLY A 122 -1.02 2.73 -14.59
C GLY A 122 -2.04 2.85 -15.73
N LYS A 123 -2.89 1.84 -15.93
CA LYS A 123 -3.89 1.83 -17.01
C LYS A 123 -5.13 2.68 -16.73
N ILE A 124 -5.60 2.72 -15.49
CA ILE A 124 -6.92 3.26 -15.13
C ILE A 124 -6.80 4.64 -14.49
N LEU A 125 -5.88 4.78 -13.53
CA LEU A 125 -5.68 6.04 -12.82
C LEU A 125 -4.80 6.97 -13.66
N TYR A 126 -3.57 6.56 -13.93
CA TYR A 126 -2.57 7.44 -14.57
C TYR A 126 -2.73 7.54 -16.09
N GLY A 127 -3.11 6.45 -16.76
CA GLY A 127 -3.26 6.43 -18.23
C GLY A 127 -4.54 7.07 -18.77
N ARG A 128 -5.54 7.35 -17.91
CA ARG A 128 -6.84 7.92 -18.34
C ARG A 128 -7.17 9.27 -17.71
N LYS A 129 -6.38 9.71 -16.73
CA LYS A 129 -6.63 10.96 -16.01
C LYS A 129 -5.48 11.91 -16.26
N VAL A 130 -5.85 13.18 -16.40
CA VAL A 130 -4.93 14.30 -16.33
C VAL A 130 -5.28 15.04 -15.06
N VAL A 131 -4.28 15.30 -14.22
CA VAL A 131 -4.44 16.02 -12.95
C VAL A 131 -3.81 17.39 -13.05
N THR A 132 -4.51 18.43 -12.60
CA THR A 132 -4.07 19.83 -12.70
C THR A 132 -3.69 20.43 -11.34
N SER A 133 -3.71 19.64 -10.27
CA SER A 133 -3.18 20.01 -8.96
C SER A 133 -2.82 18.77 -8.14
N GLU A 134 -1.97 18.97 -7.13
CA GLU A 134 -1.65 17.94 -6.14
C GLU A 134 -2.90 17.43 -5.40
N GLN A 135 -3.78 18.36 -4.99
CA GLN A 135 -5.03 18.01 -4.32
C GLN A 135 -5.91 17.13 -5.22
N GLU A 136 -5.94 17.42 -6.52
CA GLU A 136 -6.65 16.57 -7.47
C GLU A 136 -6.02 15.18 -7.58
N LEU A 137 -4.68 15.08 -7.64
CA LEU A 137 -3.98 13.80 -7.68
C LEU A 137 -4.36 12.92 -6.48
N ILE A 138 -4.30 13.49 -5.26
CA ILE A 138 -4.69 12.80 -4.03
C ILE A 138 -6.16 12.36 -4.10
N ARG A 139 -7.05 13.25 -4.55
CA ARG A 139 -8.49 12.94 -4.69
C ARG A 139 -8.76 11.83 -5.70
N GLN A 140 -8.08 11.81 -6.84
CA GLN A 140 -8.24 10.76 -7.86
C GLN A 140 -7.72 9.42 -7.34
N ALA A 141 -6.59 9.40 -6.63
CA ALA A 141 -6.08 8.20 -5.99
C ALA A 141 -7.06 7.63 -4.95
N ALA A 142 -7.62 8.50 -4.08
CA ALA A 142 -8.63 8.10 -3.10
C ALA A 142 -9.92 7.55 -3.76
N LYS A 143 -10.38 8.19 -4.84
CA LYS A 143 -11.54 7.69 -5.61
C LYS A 143 -11.26 6.33 -6.24
N HIS A 144 -10.05 6.14 -6.78
CA HIS A 144 -9.62 4.89 -7.40
C HIS A 144 -9.50 3.75 -6.37
N GLU A 145 -8.95 4.03 -5.20
CA GLU A 145 -8.94 3.12 -4.06
C GLU A 145 -10.36 2.71 -3.64
N ALA A 146 -11.25 3.68 -3.42
CA ALA A 146 -12.62 3.42 -3.01
C ALA A 146 -13.38 2.59 -4.05
N GLY A 147 -13.17 2.85 -5.34
CA GLY A 147 -13.73 2.06 -6.43
C GLY A 147 -13.20 0.62 -6.41
N TYR A 148 -11.90 0.44 -6.28
CA TYR A 148 -11.27 -0.89 -6.19
C TYR A 148 -11.81 -1.71 -5.01
N ASN A 149 -11.90 -1.11 -3.82
CA ASN A 149 -12.36 -1.80 -2.61
C ASN A 149 -13.86 -2.17 -2.64
N LYS A 150 -14.66 -1.44 -3.44
CA LYS A 150 -16.10 -1.70 -3.65
C LYS A 150 -16.40 -2.59 -4.86
N THR A 151 -15.42 -2.84 -5.72
CA THR A 151 -15.60 -3.68 -6.91
C THR A 151 -15.45 -5.16 -6.56
N ALA A 152 -16.43 -5.96 -6.99
CA ALA A 152 -16.43 -7.41 -6.83
C ALA A 152 -15.25 -8.07 -7.57
N LYS A 153 -14.66 -9.10 -6.95
CA LYS A 153 -13.49 -9.80 -7.50
C LYS A 153 -13.81 -11.28 -7.65
N THR A 154 -13.48 -11.85 -8.81
CA THR A 154 -13.69 -13.29 -9.09
C THR A 154 -12.93 -14.17 -8.11
N GLY A 155 -11.69 -13.78 -7.75
CA GLY A 155 -10.87 -14.47 -6.74
C GLY A 155 -11.39 -14.39 -5.30
N LEU A 156 -12.45 -13.61 -5.05
CA LEU A 156 -13.13 -13.50 -3.76
C LEU A 156 -14.58 -13.98 -3.85
N THR A 157 -14.86 -14.94 -4.73
CA THR A 157 -16.21 -15.50 -4.92
C THR A 157 -17.25 -14.41 -5.25
N PHE A 158 -16.86 -13.46 -6.11
CA PHE A 158 -17.65 -12.30 -6.51
C PHE A 158 -18.00 -11.32 -5.38
N LYS A 159 -17.28 -11.37 -4.26
CA LYS A 159 -17.35 -10.36 -3.20
C LYS A 159 -16.36 -9.23 -3.47
N ASN A 160 -16.67 -8.04 -2.98
CA ASN A 160 -15.70 -6.95 -2.91
C ASN A 160 -14.87 -7.03 -1.62
N SER A 161 -13.76 -6.28 -1.58
CA SER A 161 -12.82 -6.37 -0.47
C SER A 161 -13.41 -5.90 0.86
N ASN A 162 -14.26 -4.88 0.84
CA ASN A 162 -14.94 -4.40 2.06
C ASN A 162 -15.93 -5.45 2.59
N GLN A 163 -16.62 -6.18 1.72
CA GLN A 163 -17.50 -7.28 2.13
C GLN A 163 -16.70 -8.41 2.81
N VAL A 164 -15.58 -8.83 2.22
CA VAL A 164 -14.74 -9.89 2.81
C VAL A 164 -14.23 -9.49 4.19
N VAL A 165 -13.77 -8.24 4.34
CA VAL A 165 -13.36 -7.71 5.65
C VAL A 165 -14.52 -7.75 6.63
N SER A 166 -15.68 -7.19 6.25
CA SER A 166 -16.86 -7.15 7.13
C SER A 166 -17.31 -8.55 7.55
N GLU A 167 -17.34 -9.52 6.64
CA GLU A 167 -17.75 -10.89 6.94
C GLU A 167 -16.79 -11.61 7.89
N TYR A 168 -15.48 -11.40 7.71
CA TYR A 168 -14.45 -11.97 8.59
C TYR A 168 -14.67 -11.53 10.04
N PHE A 169 -14.94 -10.24 10.28
CA PHE A 169 -15.20 -9.72 11.63
C PHE A 169 -16.60 -10.06 12.14
N SER A 170 -17.63 -10.14 11.29
CA SER A 170 -18.97 -10.55 11.71
C SER A 170 -19.06 -12.02 12.11
N THR A 171 -18.20 -12.89 11.57
CA THR A 171 -18.17 -14.32 11.89
C THR A 171 -17.18 -14.66 13.02
N CYS A 172 -16.23 -13.79 13.30
CA CYS A 172 -15.31 -13.93 14.42
C CYS A 172 -15.93 -13.41 15.74
N ASN A 173 -16.77 -14.22 16.40
CA ASN A 173 -17.26 -13.95 17.76
C ASN A 173 -16.16 -13.96 18.85
N LEU A 174 -14.90 -14.19 18.49
CA LEU A 174 -13.73 -14.24 19.39
C LEU A 174 -12.82 -13.00 19.25
N CYS A 175 -13.12 -12.09 18.33
CA CYS A 175 -12.25 -10.95 18.01
C CYS A 175 -12.69 -9.64 18.68
N VAL A 176 -13.75 -9.65 19.51
CA VAL A 176 -14.33 -8.46 20.14
C VAL A 176 -13.84 -8.20 21.57
N ASP A 177 -13.03 -9.10 22.11
CA ASP A 177 -12.44 -8.95 23.45
C ASP A 177 -10.92 -8.77 23.32
N ASN A 178 -10.49 -7.49 23.31
CA ASN A 178 -9.24 -6.99 23.91
C ASN A 178 -9.21 -5.46 23.82
#